data_AF-A0AAN5C456-F1
#
_entry.id   AF-A0AAN5C456-F1
#
_cell.length_a   1.000
_cell.length_b   1.000
_cell.length_c   1.000
_cell.angle_alpha   90.00
_cell.angle_beta   90.00
_cell.angle_gamma   90.00
#
_symmetry.space_group_name_H-M   'P 1'
#
loop_
_entity.id
_entity.type
_entity.pdbx_description
1 polymer ?
#
loop_
_entity_poly.entity_id
_entity_poly.type
_entity_poly.pdbx_seq_one_letter_code
_entity_poly.pdbx_strand_id
1 'polypeptide(L)'
;MAGVGPVLGPLSLTPSQLALYNGSDSTLPIYLAINGSVFDVSANPLVYGPGGHYNFFTGKDATRAFVTGCFQEDQTHDLRGVEEMFMPVDEEAELKTLSSGEKKIRREQDRRLARTSVQKQVAHWENFFRNHKKYFEVGKVVGLEVPEEQRELCQAAQQQRPKRSSLKKGN
;
A
#
# COMPACT_ATOMS: atom_id res chain seq x y z
N MET A 1 -31.22 33.07 13.68
CA MET A 1 -30.73 32.39 12.47
C MET A 1 -30.15 31.06 12.89
N ALA A 2 -30.87 29.96 12.64
CA ALA A 2 -30.37 28.63 12.91
C ALA A 2 -29.33 28.28 11.84
N GLY A 3 -28.05 28.31 12.22
CA GLY A 3 -26.97 27.85 11.37
C GLY A 3 -27.08 26.35 11.20
N VAL A 4 -27.56 25.91 10.03
CA VAL A 4 -27.44 24.53 9.60
C VAL A 4 -25.96 24.32 9.28
N GLY A 5 -25.17 23.94 10.29
CA GLY A 5 -23.82 23.44 10.06
C GLY A 5 -23.93 22.19 9.19
N PRO A 6 -23.18 22.07 8.09
CA PRO A 6 -23.30 20.89 7.26
C PRO A 6 -22.82 19.71 8.07
N VAL A 7 -23.71 18.75 8.28
CA VAL A 7 -23.36 17.40 8.74
C VAL A 7 -22.61 16.76 7.57
N LEU A 8 -21.34 17.14 7.41
CA LEU A 8 -20.45 16.55 6.43
C LEU A 8 -20.13 15.15 6.95
N GLY A 9 -20.72 14.15 6.30
CA GLY A 9 -20.22 12.79 6.41
C GLY A 9 -18.73 12.72 6.09
N PRO A 10 -18.10 11.55 6.27
CA PRO A 10 -16.66 11.40 6.02
C PRO A 10 -16.30 11.95 4.63
N LEU A 11 -15.23 12.76 4.58
CA LEU A 11 -14.76 13.42 3.37
C LEU A 11 -14.59 12.37 2.25
N SER A 12 -15.13 12.62 1.07
CA SER A 12 -14.98 11.71 -0.07
C SER A 12 -14.23 12.43 -1.17
N LEU A 13 -12.99 11.99 -1.45
CA LEU A 13 -12.10 12.63 -2.41
C LEU A 13 -11.84 11.70 -3.58
N THR A 14 -11.90 12.22 -4.80
CA THR A 14 -11.30 11.56 -5.96
C THR A 14 -9.77 11.64 -5.89
N PRO A 15 -9.01 10.81 -6.63
CA PRO A 15 -7.56 10.93 -6.66
C PRO A 15 -7.06 12.33 -7.03
N SER A 16 -7.72 13.00 -7.98
CA SER A 16 -7.37 14.37 -8.39
C SER A 16 -7.67 15.41 -7.30
N GLN A 17 -8.73 15.23 -6.52
CA GLN A 17 -9.01 16.09 -5.36
C GLN A 17 -8.03 15.83 -4.21
N LEU A 18 -7.71 14.56 -3.93
CA LEU A 18 -6.71 14.21 -2.91
C LEU A 18 -5.34 14.82 -3.24
N ALA A 19 -4.96 14.86 -4.52
CA ALA A 19 -3.68 15.43 -4.98
C ALA A 19 -3.45 16.91 -4.58
N LEU A 20 -4.51 17.66 -4.28
CA LEU A 20 -4.42 19.04 -3.79
C LEU A 20 -3.86 19.12 -2.36
N TYR A 21 -4.03 18.07 -1.56
CA TYR A 21 -3.63 17.98 -0.15
C TYR A 21 -2.20 17.45 0.03
N ASN A 22 -1.30 17.74 -0.91
CA ASN A 22 0.09 17.29 -0.91
C ASN A 22 1.03 18.17 -0.06
N GLY A 23 0.49 19.22 0.56
CA GLY A 23 1.23 20.17 1.40
C GLY A 23 1.91 21.33 0.67
N SER A 24 1.78 21.43 -0.67
CA SER A 24 2.31 22.57 -1.43
C SER A 24 1.56 23.88 -1.16
N ASP A 25 0.26 23.80 -0.89
CA ASP A 25 -0.57 24.92 -0.43
C ASP A 25 -0.63 24.90 1.11
N SER A 26 -0.06 25.93 1.75
CA SER A 26 -0.03 26.05 3.21
C SER A 26 -1.39 26.38 3.83
N THR A 27 -2.40 26.70 3.02
CA THR A 27 -3.78 26.90 3.48
C THR A 27 -4.57 25.60 3.56
N LEU A 28 -4.05 24.52 2.96
CA LEU A 28 -4.66 23.20 2.98
C LEU A 28 -3.97 22.28 4.00
N PRO A 29 -4.71 21.33 4.59
CA PRO A 29 -4.10 20.26 5.37
C PRO A 29 -3.30 19.30 4.47
N ILE A 30 -2.44 18.51 5.10
CA ILE A 30 -1.60 17.52 4.43
C ILE A 30 -2.25 16.15 4.63
N TYR A 31 -2.70 15.54 3.54
CA TYR A 31 -3.37 14.24 3.56
C TYR A 31 -2.54 13.17 2.85
N LEU A 32 -2.70 11.92 3.27
CA LEU A 32 -2.31 10.74 2.51
C LEU A 32 -3.40 9.68 2.65
N ALA A 33 -3.44 8.72 1.74
CA ALA A 33 -4.37 7.61 1.83
C ALA A 33 -3.66 6.25 1.94
N ILE A 34 -4.25 5.37 2.75
CA ILE A 34 -3.90 3.97 2.89
C ILE A 34 -5.18 3.16 2.76
N ASN A 35 -5.19 2.24 1.82
CA ASN A 35 -6.26 1.35 1.42
C ASN A 35 -7.58 2.09 1.21
N GLY A 36 -7.51 3.24 0.53
CA GLY A 36 -8.64 4.12 0.30
C GLY A 36 -9.09 4.93 1.52
N SER A 37 -8.59 4.74 2.74
CA SER A 37 -8.85 5.63 3.88
C SER A 37 -7.91 6.83 3.85
N VAL A 38 -8.46 8.05 4.00
CA VAL A 38 -7.70 9.30 4.00
C VAL A 38 -7.38 9.72 5.42
N PHE A 39 -6.10 9.99 5.69
CA PHE A 39 -5.59 10.39 7.00
C PHE A 39 -4.99 11.79 6.96
N ASP A 40 -5.31 12.58 7.99
CA ASP A 40 -4.67 13.87 8.23
C ASP A 40 -3.32 13.69 8.92
N VAL A 41 -2.24 14.09 8.23
CA VAL A 41 -0.86 14.04 8.72
C VAL A 41 -0.27 15.44 8.93
N SER A 42 -1.11 16.49 8.93
CA SER A 42 -0.71 17.90 9.10
C SER A 42 0.01 18.17 10.41
N ALA A 43 -0.17 17.31 11.41
CA ALA A 43 0.53 17.40 12.70
C ALA A 43 2.06 17.19 12.60
N ASN A 44 2.58 16.75 11.44
CA ASN A 44 4.02 16.54 11.23
C ASN A 44 4.52 17.03 9.85
N PRO A 45 4.48 18.36 9.60
CA PRO A 45 4.79 18.93 8.29
C PRO A 45 6.28 18.82 7.93
N LEU A 46 7.19 18.65 8.89
CA LEU A 46 8.62 18.39 8.61
C LEU A 46 8.86 17.02 7.95
N VAL A 47 7.92 16.09 8.12
CA VAL A 47 8.00 14.73 7.59
C VAL A 47 7.22 14.61 6.29
N TYR A 48 5.99 15.14 6.28
CA TYR A 48 5.04 14.97 5.17
C TYR A 48 4.83 16.22 4.32
N GLY A 49 5.19 17.41 4.81
CA GLY A 49 5.09 18.66 4.05
C GLY A 49 6.26 18.84 3.07
N PRO A 50 6.28 19.95 2.30
CA PRO A 50 7.28 20.20 1.29
C PRO A 50 8.72 20.07 1.81
N GLY A 51 9.56 19.30 1.09
CA GLY A 51 10.94 19.00 1.49
C GLY A 51 11.08 17.91 2.57
N GLY A 52 9.97 17.43 3.13
CA GLY A 52 9.96 16.30 4.05
C GLY A 52 10.27 14.97 3.36
N HIS A 53 10.94 14.08 4.07
CA HIS A 53 11.40 12.79 3.54
C HIS A 53 10.27 11.82 3.16
N TYR A 54 9.04 12.06 3.61
CA TYR A 54 7.85 11.29 3.25
C TYR A 54 6.79 12.12 2.50
N ASN A 55 7.16 13.31 2.01
CA ASN A 55 6.25 14.17 1.25
C ASN A 55 5.68 13.48 0.00
N PHE A 56 6.43 12.59 -0.62
CA PHE A 56 5.98 11.90 -1.83
C PHE A 56 4.78 10.96 -1.61
N PHE A 57 4.41 10.66 -0.36
CA PHE A 57 3.18 9.93 -0.03
C PHE A 57 1.93 10.80 0.03
N THR A 58 2.08 12.12 0.16
CA THR A 58 0.95 13.01 0.38
C THR A 58 0.21 13.33 -0.91
N GLY A 59 -1.08 13.62 -0.76
CA GLY A 59 -2.01 13.81 -1.87
C GLY A 59 -2.26 12.55 -2.72
N LYS A 60 -1.90 11.36 -2.22
CA LYS A 60 -2.04 10.10 -2.97
C LYS A 60 -2.52 8.99 -2.06
N ASP A 61 -3.10 7.96 -2.67
CA ASP A 61 -3.15 6.64 -2.04
C ASP A 61 -1.83 5.92 -2.31
N ALA A 62 -1.06 5.75 -1.24
CA ALA A 62 0.30 5.22 -1.28
C ALA A 62 0.38 3.76 -0.79
N THR A 63 -0.76 3.05 -0.73
CA THR A 63 -0.84 1.72 -0.12
C THR A 63 0.21 0.76 -0.66
N ARG A 64 0.40 0.70 -1.98
CA ARG A 64 1.35 -0.22 -2.60
C ARG A 64 2.77 0.05 -2.10
N ALA A 65 3.21 1.30 -2.06
CA ALA A 65 4.53 1.67 -1.58
C ALA A 65 4.80 1.26 -0.13
N PHE A 66 3.81 1.40 0.76
CA PHE A 66 3.94 0.94 2.15
C PHE A 66 4.07 -0.58 2.25
N VAL A 67 3.40 -1.33 1.37
CA VAL A 67 3.52 -2.80 1.35
C VAL A 67 4.85 -3.25 0.74
N THR A 68 5.29 -2.61 -0.35
CA THR A 68 6.47 -3.04 -1.11
C THR A 68 7.78 -2.48 -0.58
N GLY A 69 7.74 -1.39 0.20
CA GLY A 69 8.93 -0.63 0.57
C GLY A 69 9.50 0.23 -0.58
N CYS A 70 8.89 0.19 -1.76
CA CYS A 70 9.32 0.94 -2.95
C CYS A 70 8.69 2.35 -2.93
N PHE A 71 9.16 3.18 -2.01
CA PHE A 71 8.48 4.41 -1.61
C PHE A 71 8.34 5.48 -2.70
N GLN A 72 9.28 5.53 -3.64
CA GLN A 72 9.23 6.53 -4.72
C GLN A 72 8.53 5.99 -5.98
N GLU A 73 8.57 4.68 -6.19
CA GLU A 73 8.10 4.02 -7.40
C GLU A 73 6.63 3.58 -7.30
N ASP A 74 6.18 3.14 -6.12
CA ASP A 74 4.88 2.47 -5.92
C ASP A 74 3.82 3.35 -5.24
N GLN A 75 3.79 4.65 -5.54
CA GLN A 75 2.81 5.60 -4.99
C GLN A 75 1.42 5.46 -5.63
N THR A 76 0.81 4.29 -5.44
CA THR A 76 -0.49 3.91 -5.99
C THR A 76 -1.26 3.00 -5.03
N HIS A 77 -2.57 2.95 -5.20
CA HIS A 77 -3.48 2.04 -4.50
C HIS A 77 -3.46 0.61 -5.08
N ASP A 78 -2.95 0.42 -6.31
CA ASP A 78 -3.03 -0.87 -7.01
C ASP A 78 -2.08 -1.93 -6.41
N LEU A 79 -2.66 -2.92 -5.75
CA LEU A 79 -1.93 -4.03 -5.12
C LEU A 79 -1.75 -5.26 -6.00
N ARG A 80 -2.21 -5.24 -7.26
CA ARG A 80 -2.02 -6.40 -8.16
C ARG A 80 -0.54 -6.69 -8.37
N GLY A 81 -0.18 -7.97 -8.27
CA GLY A 81 1.20 -8.43 -8.45
C GLY A 81 2.08 -8.30 -7.20
N VAL A 82 1.63 -7.59 -6.16
CA VAL A 82 2.39 -7.47 -4.91
C VAL A 82 2.53 -8.83 -4.22
N GLU A 83 1.61 -9.78 -4.46
CA GLU A 83 1.75 -11.13 -3.91
C GLU A 83 3.03 -11.84 -4.38
N GLU A 84 3.56 -11.53 -5.57
CA GLU A 84 4.77 -12.16 -6.09
C GLU A 84 6.00 -11.84 -5.19
N MET A 85 5.97 -10.73 -4.44
CA MET A 85 6.98 -10.35 -3.44
C MET A 85 7.05 -11.35 -2.28
N PHE A 86 5.91 -11.93 -1.91
CA PHE A 86 5.79 -12.88 -0.81
C PHE A 86 5.82 -14.34 -1.26
N MET A 87 5.75 -14.59 -2.58
CA MET A 87 5.82 -15.93 -3.13
C MET A 87 7.26 -16.46 -3.08
N PRO A 88 7.50 -17.65 -2.48
CA PRO A 88 8.83 -18.22 -2.40
C PRO A 88 9.40 -18.53 -3.78
N VAL A 89 10.69 -18.21 -3.96
CA VAL A 89 11.45 -18.62 -5.14
C VAL A 89 11.91 -20.06 -4.94
N ASP A 90 11.45 -20.95 -5.81
CA ASP A 90 11.90 -22.33 -5.89
C ASP A 90 13.28 -22.42 -6.57
N GLU A 91 14.10 -23.35 -6.10
CA GLU A 91 15.35 -23.72 -6.77
C GLU A 91 15.05 -24.61 -7.99
N GLU A 92 15.79 -24.42 -9.09
CA GLU A 92 15.53 -25.13 -10.34
C GLU A 92 15.60 -26.66 -10.17
N ALA A 93 16.54 -27.15 -9.35
CA ALA A 93 16.68 -28.56 -9.04
C ALA A 93 15.43 -29.12 -8.34
N GLU A 94 14.85 -28.39 -7.39
CA GLU A 94 13.60 -28.80 -6.72
C GLU A 94 12.40 -28.76 -7.66
N LEU A 95 12.35 -27.80 -8.58
CA LEU A 95 11.28 -27.77 -9.58
C LEU A 95 11.34 -28.97 -10.52
N LYS A 96 12.54 -29.44 -10.87
CA LYS A 96 12.71 -30.59 -11.77
C LYS A 96 12.21 -31.91 -11.17
N THR A 97 12.11 -32.03 -9.84
CA THR A 97 11.59 -33.24 -9.19
C THR A 97 10.06 -33.33 -9.14
N LEU A 98 9.35 -32.25 -9.49
CA LEU A 98 7.89 -32.18 -9.40
C LEU A 98 7.23 -32.36 -10.76
N SER A 99 6.10 -33.05 -10.74
CA SER A 99 5.15 -33.07 -11.85
C SER A 99 4.55 -31.67 -12.11
N SER A 100 3.95 -31.48 -13.28
CA SER A 100 3.21 -30.26 -13.62
C SER A 100 2.03 -30.01 -12.66
N GLY A 101 1.35 -31.07 -12.23
CA GLY A 101 0.26 -31.00 -11.25
C GLY A 101 0.73 -30.49 -9.88
N GLU A 102 1.82 -31.06 -9.36
CA GLU A 102 2.40 -30.62 -8.08
C GLU A 102 2.91 -29.17 -8.14
N LYS A 103 3.54 -28.76 -9.26
CA LYS A 103 3.95 -27.36 -9.48
C LYS A 103 2.76 -26.41 -9.44
N LYS A 104 1.65 -26.79 -10.08
CA LYS A 104 0.42 -25.99 -10.09
C LYS A 104 -0.16 -25.86 -8.68
N ILE A 105 -0.32 -26.97 -7.96
CA ILE A 105 -0.86 -26.99 -6.59
C ILE A 105 0.01 -26.12 -5.67
N ARG A 106 1.33 -26.29 -5.72
CA ARG A 106 2.29 -25.50 -4.94
C ARG A 106 2.15 -24.01 -5.22
N ARG A 107 2.21 -23.61 -6.50
CA ARG A 107 2.10 -22.20 -6.90
C ARG A 107 0.79 -21.58 -6.44
N GLU A 108 -0.32 -22.32 -6.49
CA GLU A 108 -1.61 -21.86 -6.01
C GLU A 108 -1.61 -21.66 -4.49
N GLN A 109 -1.03 -22.59 -3.73
CA GLN A 109 -0.90 -22.47 -2.28
C GLN A 109 -0.02 -21.27 -1.89
N ASP A 110 1.14 -21.11 -2.53
CA ASP A 110 2.03 -19.98 -2.27
C ASP A 110 1.34 -18.66 -2.59
N ARG A 111 0.61 -18.57 -3.69
CA ARG A 111 -0.14 -17.37 -4.07
C ARG A 111 -1.22 -17.04 -3.04
N ARG A 112 -1.93 -18.04 -2.50
CA ARG A 112 -2.93 -17.83 -1.43
C ARG A 112 -2.27 -17.27 -0.17
N LEU A 113 -1.18 -17.88 0.29
CA LEU A 113 -0.43 -17.42 1.47
C LEU A 113 0.16 -16.03 1.25
N ALA A 114 0.71 -15.77 0.07
CA ALA A 114 1.26 -14.48 -0.31
C ALA A 114 0.20 -13.37 -0.28
N ARG A 115 -1.01 -13.62 -0.79
CA ARG A 115 -2.13 -12.67 -0.70
C ARG A 115 -2.53 -12.38 0.75
N THR A 116 -2.51 -13.38 1.62
CA THR A 116 -2.71 -13.15 3.07
C THR A 116 -1.60 -12.25 3.64
N SER A 117 -0.34 -12.43 3.23
CA SER A 117 0.76 -11.55 3.65
C SER A 117 0.57 -10.10 3.17
N VAL A 118 0.13 -9.89 1.92
CA VAL A 118 -0.24 -8.55 1.41
C VAL A 118 -1.30 -7.92 2.30
N GLN A 119 -2.40 -8.63 2.58
CA GLN A 119 -3.49 -8.13 3.43
C GLN A 119 -3.02 -7.79 4.84
N LYS A 120 -2.12 -8.60 5.42
CA LYS A 120 -1.54 -8.32 6.74
C LYS A 120 -0.71 -7.03 6.73
N GLN A 121 0.09 -6.79 5.69
CA GLN A 121 0.87 -5.55 5.58
C GLN A 121 -0.03 -4.33 5.40
N VAL A 122 -1.07 -4.43 4.56
CA VAL A 122 -2.07 -3.36 4.43
C VAL A 122 -2.71 -3.04 5.78
N ALA A 123 -3.23 -4.07 6.46
CA ALA A 123 -3.87 -3.92 7.76
C ALA A 123 -2.91 -3.35 8.83
N HIS A 124 -1.63 -3.74 8.79
CA HIS A 124 -0.60 -3.18 9.67
C HIS A 124 -0.50 -1.66 9.52
N TRP A 125 -0.41 -1.17 8.28
CA TRP A 125 -0.29 0.26 7.99
C TRP A 125 -1.58 1.03 8.25
N GLU A 126 -2.74 0.50 7.85
CA GLU A 126 -4.04 1.09 8.21
C GLU A 126 -4.16 1.26 9.73
N ASN A 127 -3.81 0.20 10.48
CA ASN A 127 -3.88 0.21 11.94
C ASN A 127 -2.87 1.18 12.56
N PHE A 128 -1.68 1.33 11.97
CA PHE A 128 -0.71 2.33 12.38
C PHE A 128 -1.30 3.74 12.29
N PHE A 129 -1.87 4.13 11.14
CA PHE A 129 -2.42 5.48 10.95
C PHE A 129 -3.69 5.71 11.77
N ARG A 130 -4.59 4.72 11.81
CA ARG A 130 -5.87 4.80 12.53
C ARG A 130 -5.71 4.95 14.05
N ASN A 131 -4.69 4.31 14.62
CA ASN A 131 -4.42 4.38 16.06
C ASN A 131 -3.28 5.35 16.40
N HIS A 132 -2.82 6.16 15.44
CA HIS A 132 -1.76 7.11 15.70
C HIS A 132 -2.25 8.22 16.63
N LYS A 133 -1.40 8.68 17.56
CA LYS A 133 -1.79 9.70 18.55
C LYS A 133 -2.08 11.09 17.94
N LYS A 134 -1.51 11.37 16.76
CA LYS A 134 -1.54 12.68 16.11
C LYS A 134 -2.15 12.68 14.71
N TYR A 135 -2.43 11.51 14.15
CA TYR A 135 -3.07 11.40 12.83
C TYR A 135 -4.47 10.86 13.06
N PHE A 136 -5.39 11.20 12.17
CA PHE A 136 -6.77 10.76 12.27
C PHE A 136 -7.36 10.57 10.88
N GLU A 137 -8.28 9.63 10.76
CA GLU A 137 -9.01 9.40 9.52
C GLU A 137 -10.02 10.53 9.31
N VAL A 138 -9.97 11.15 8.13
CA VAL A 138 -10.86 12.27 7.76
C VAL A 138 -11.87 11.86 6.69
N GLY A 139 -11.65 10.74 6.02
CA GLY A 139 -12.45 10.37 4.88
C GLY A 139 -11.96 9.16 4.11
N LYS A 140 -12.38 9.07 2.85
CA LYS A 140 -12.04 8.01 1.92
C LYS A 140 -11.77 8.52 0.51
N VAL A 141 -11.00 7.76 -0.25
CA VAL A 141 -10.81 7.94 -1.68
C VAL A 141 -11.95 7.24 -2.42
N VAL A 142 -12.53 7.90 -3.41
CA VAL A 142 -13.61 7.39 -4.27
C VAL A 142 -13.22 7.52 -5.73
N GLY A 143 -13.82 6.72 -6.61
CA GLY A 143 -13.48 6.74 -8.03
C GLY A 143 -12.06 6.28 -8.32
N LEU A 144 -11.57 5.28 -7.56
CA LEU A 144 -10.30 4.62 -7.86
C LEU A 144 -10.44 3.82 -9.15
N GLU A 145 -9.61 4.14 -10.12
CA GLU A 145 -9.52 3.44 -11.39
C GLU A 145 -8.35 2.46 -11.35
N VAL A 146 -8.62 1.23 -11.80
CA VAL A 146 -7.58 0.21 -11.93
C VAL A 146 -6.90 0.42 -13.29
N PRO A 147 -5.56 0.65 -13.34
CA PRO A 147 -4.85 0.78 -14.61
C PRO A 147 -5.01 -0.46 -15.48
N GLU A 148 -5.04 -0.27 -16.80
CA GLU A 148 -5.18 -1.38 -17.76
C GLU A 148 -4.01 -2.37 -17.66
N GLU A 149 -2.79 -1.84 -17.58
CA GLU A 149 -1.58 -2.64 -17.39
C GLU A 149 -1.29 -2.90 -15.91
N GLN A 150 -0.91 -4.13 -15.60
CA GLN A 150 -0.45 -4.50 -14.27
C GLN A 150 1.00 -4.04 -14.07
N ARG A 151 1.23 -3.27 -13.01
CA ARG A 151 2.57 -2.83 -12.62
C ARG A 151 3.43 -4.00 -12.11
N GLU A 152 4.66 -4.09 -12.62
CA GLU A 152 5.67 -5.01 -12.12
C GLU A 152 6.15 -4.64 -10.70
N LEU A 153 6.75 -5.59 -9.99
CA LEU A 153 7.42 -5.30 -8.73
C LEU A 153 8.66 -4.44 -8.97
N CYS A 154 8.92 -3.46 -8.10
CA CYS A 154 10.21 -2.77 -8.13
C CYS A 154 11.37 -3.74 -7.84
N GLN A 155 12.57 -3.41 -8.31
CA GLN A 155 13.74 -4.29 -8.18
C GLN A 155 14.03 -4.68 -6.72
N ALA A 156 13.90 -3.76 -5.77
CA ALA A 156 14.10 -4.04 -4.35
C ALA A 156 13.10 -5.10 -3.83
N ALA A 157 11.82 -4.96 -4.17
CA ALA A 157 10.80 -5.95 -3.81
C ALA A 157 11.02 -7.31 -4.47
N GLN A 158 11.51 -7.34 -5.72
CA GLN A 158 11.88 -8.59 -6.39
C GLN A 158 13.04 -9.30 -5.67
N GLN A 159 14.05 -8.56 -5.20
CA GLN A 159 15.21 -9.12 -4.51
C GLN A 159 14.90 -9.62 -3.10
N GLN A 160 13.89 -9.05 -2.45
CA GLN A 160 13.46 -9.44 -1.11
C GLN A 160 12.58 -10.69 -1.06
N ARG A 161 12.28 -11.30 -2.22
CA ARG A 161 11.44 -12.50 -2.30
C ARG A 161 12.06 -13.64 -1.48
N PRO A 162 11.26 -14.34 -0.66
CA PRO A 162 11.78 -15.41 0.19
C PRO A 162 12.29 -16.57 -0.67
N LYS A 163 13.40 -17.18 -0.28
CA LYS A 163 13.85 -18.43 -0.89
C LYS A 163 13.07 -19.59 -0.27
N ARG A 164 12.63 -20.57 -1.06
CA ARG A 164 11.92 -21.72 -0.46
C ARG A 164 12.80 -22.49 0.52
N SER A 165 14.09 -22.61 0.23
CA SER A 165 15.05 -23.27 1.11
C SER A 165 15.23 -22.59 2.46
N SER A 166 15.01 -21.27 2.58
CA SER A 166 15.06 -20.58 3.88
C SER A 166 13.82 -20.87 4.74
N LEU A 167 12.66 -21.12 4.14
CA LEU A 167 11.43 -21.46 4.86
C LEU A 167 11.49 -22.87 5.46
N LYS A 168 12.16 -23.82 4.78
CA LYS A 168 12.33 -25.19 5.28
C LYS A 168 13.24 -25.29 6.51
N LYS A 169 14.13 -24.32 6.73
CA LYS A 169 15.07 -24.31 7.87
C LYS A 169 14.47 -23.76 9.16
N GLY A 170 13.34 -23.05 9.07
CA GLY A 170 12.67 -22.43 10.21
C GLY A 170 11.52 -23.26 10.82
N ASN A 171 11.23 -24.42 10.23
CA ASN A 171 10.28 -25.42 10.73
C ASN A 171 11.04 -26.64 11.26
#